data_AF-A0A0R1J2T9-F1
#
_entry.id   AF-A0A0R1J2T9-F1
#
_cell.length_a   1.000
_cell.length_b   1.000
_cell.length_c   1.000
_cell.angle_alpha   90.00
_cell.angle_beta   90.00
_cell.angle_gamma   90.00
#
_symmetry.space_group_name_H-M   'P 1'
#
loop_
_entity.id
_entity.type
_entity.pdbx_description
1 polymer ?
#
loop_
_entity_poly.entity_id
_entity_poly.type
_entity_poly.pdbx_seq_one_letter_code
_entity_poly.pdbx_strand_id
1 'polypeptide(L)'
;MNSEQLRSQNDYQLIVDKIYQKEQFDFVGIALQSTQSPHLIKWDFVAGNTNEKFRKIVLRSGIGIAGLVVRTGKPFWDNNLDHYQYSDEMYTPIAKSESLQSAIAVPIISPLTKLVRGVLLAGYRFDNKKVSEQSALTLSQYL
;
A
#
# COMPACT_ATOMS: atom_id res chain seq x y z
N MET A 1 -16.10 11.68 15.33
CA MET A 1 -15.62 11.01 14.09
C MET A 1 -16.43 11.59 12.94
N ASN A 2 -15.77 12.14 11.90
CA ASN A 2 -16.45 12.86 10.82
C ASN A 2 -17.13 11.87 9.85
N SER A 3 -18.33 12.18 9.37
CA SER A 3 -19.15 11.29 8.51
C SER A 3 -18.49 10.96 7.17
N GLU A 4 -17.66 11.87 6.62
CA GLU A 4 -16.82 11.61 5.45
C GLU A 4 -15.72 10.57 5.72
N GLN A 5 -15.18 10.59 6.95
CA GLN A 5 -14.11 9.68 7.37
C GLN A 5 -14.65 8.25 7.49
N LEU A 6 -15.86 8.06 8.05
CA LEU A 6 -16.52 6.74 8.07
C LEU A 6 -16.91 6.23 6.68
N ARG A 7 -17.39 7.10 5.77
CA ARG A 7 -17.68 6.71 4.38
C ARG A 7 -16.41 6.21 3.68
N SER A 8 -15.32 6.96 3.78
CA SER A 8 -14.03 6.57 3.18
C SER A 8 -13.47 5.24 3.73
N GLN A 9 -13.69 4.90 5.00
CA GLN A 9 -13.21 3.64 5.57
C GLN A 9 -13.93 2.41 4.99
N ASN A 10 -15.26 2.49 4.84
CA ASN A 10 -16.02 1.42 4.19
C ASN A 10 -15.66 1.32 2.70
N ASP A 11 -15.42 2.46 2.04
CA ASP A 11 -15.03 2.48 0.63
C ASP A 11 -13.65 1.85 0.40
N TYR A 12 -12.67 2.08 1.28
CA TYR A 12 -11.33 1.51 1.13
C TYR A 12 -11.28 -0.01 1.32
N GLN A 13 -12.04 -0.57 2.28
CA GLN A 13 -12.12 -2.02 2.40
C GLN A 13 -12.75 -2.65 1.13
N LEU A 14 -13.83 -2.04 0.61
CA LEU A 14 -14.45 -2.49 -0.64
C LEU A 14 -13.49 -2.42 -1.83
N ILE A 15 -12.63 -1.39 -1.89
CA ILE A 15 -11.61 -1.26 -2.93
C ILE A 15 -10.60 -2.42 -2.85
N VAL A 16 -10.00 -2.68 -1.69
CA VAL A 16 -9.00 -3.76 -1.57
C VAL A 16 -9.62 -5.13 -1.86
N ASP A 17 -10.84 -5.38 -1.38
CA ASP A 17 -11.56 -6.64 -1.63
C ASP A 17 -11.86 -6.81 -3.13
N LYS A 18 -12.32 -5.75 -3.80
CA LYS A 18 -12.64 -5.78 -5.22
C LYS A 18 -11.39 -6.02 -6.07
N ILE A 19 -10.27 -5.38 -5.75
CA ILE A 19 -9.00 -5.60 -6.45
C ILE A 19 -8.57 -7.04 -6.24
N TYR A 20 -8.58 -7.54 -5.00
CA TYR A 20 -8.18 -8.91 -4.69
C TYR A 20 -9.05 -9.97 -5.38
N GLN A 21 -10.34 -9.70 -5.59
CA GLN A 21 -11.25 -10.61 -6.30
C GLN A 21 -11.12 -10.56 -7.82
N LYS A 22 -10.81 -9.39 -8.39
CA LYS A 22 -10.82 -9.17 -9.85
C LYS A 22 -9.44 -9.31 -10.49
N GLU A 23 -8.41 -8.94 -9.75
CA GLU A 23 -7.02 -9.00 -10.17
C GLU A 23 -6.35 -10.23 -9.56
N GLN A 24 -5.21 -10.65 -10.11
CA GLN A 24 -4.55 -11.89 -9.70
C GLN A 24 -3.55 -11.73 -8.54
N PHE A 25 -3.57 -10.58 -7.85
CA PHE A 25 -2.61 -10.28 -6.78
C PHE A 25 -2.83 -11.18 -5.55
N ASP A 26 -1.73 -11.61 -4.93
CA ASP A 26 -1.78 -12.46 -3.73
C ASP A 26 -2.08 -11.66 -2.46
N PHE A 27 -1.82 -10.35 -2.51
CA PHE A 27 -2.05 -9.42 -1.42
C PHE A 27 -2.39 -8.04 -1.97
N VAL A 28 -3.36 -7.37 -1.34
CA VAL A 28 -3.69 -5.97 -1.59
C VAL A 28 -3.82 -5.27 -0.25
N GLY A 29 -3.30 -4.05 -0.14
CA GLY A 29 -3.39 -3.27 1.09
C GLY A 29 -3.44 -1.77 0.85
N ILE A 30 -4.13 -1.06 1.73
CA ILE A 30 -4.13 0.40 1.79
C ILE A 30 -3.47 0.84 3.10
N ALA A 31 -2.46 1.70 2.95
CA ALA A 31 -1.85 2.40 4.05
C ALA A 31 -2.29 3.87 4.06
N LEU A 32 -2.81 4.38 5.17
CA LEU A 32 -3.21 5.79 5.29
C LEU A 32 -2.23 6.56 6.17
N GLN A 33 -2.02 7.83 5.82
CA GLN A 33 -1.27 8.77 6.63
C GLN A 33 -2.20 9.50 7.60
N SER A 34 -1.81 9.51 8.89
CA SER A 34 -2.48 10.30 9.91
C SER A 34 -2.43 11.78 9.58
N THR A 35 -3.56 12.47 9.72
CA THR A 35 -3.65 13.93 9.60
C THR A 35 -3.01 14.65 10.78
N GLN A 36 -2.77 13.95 11.89
CA GLN A 36 -2.17 14.50 13.09
C GLN A 36 -0.68 14.15 13.16
N SER A 37 0.12 15.10 13.62
CA SER A 37 1.52 14.87 14.00
C SER A 37 1.59 13.68 14.98
N PRO A 38 2.51 12.70 14.76
CA PRO A 38 3.67 12.76 13.88
C PRO A 38 3.46 12.21 12.45
N HIS A 39 2.24 12.27 11.91
CA HIS A 39 1.89 11.87 10.53
C HIS A 39 2.29 10.43 10.18
N LEU A 40 2.02 9.53 11.13
CA LEU A 40 2.29 8.11 11.00
C LEU A 40 1.49 7.48 9.86
N ILE A 41 2.09 6.50 9.19
CA ILE A 41 1.48 5.71 8.12
C ILE A 41 1.25 4.29 8.64
N LYS A 42 0.02 3.79 8.51
CA LYS A 42 -0.38 2.45 8.95
C LYS A 42 -1.17 1.74 7.87
N TRP A 43 -1.04 0.42 7.82
CA TRP A 43 -1.85 -0.47 6.97
C TRP A 43 -3.20 -0.70 7.65
N ASP A 44 -4.23 -0.03 7.14
CA ASP A 44 -5.56 0.00 7.77
C ASP A 44 -6.51 -1.01 7.11
N PHE A 45 -6.37 -1.24 5.81
CA PHE A 45 -7.23 -2.13 5.02
C PHE A 45 -6.36 -3.09 4.22
N VAL A 46 -6.71 -4.38 4.24
CA VAL A 46 -5.98 -5.41 3.49
C VAL A 46 -6.95 -6.46 2.98
N ALA A 47 -6.54 -7.16 1.93
CA ALA A 47 -7.15 -8.37 1.40
C ALA A 47 -6.06 -9.37 1.00
N GLY A 48 -6.31 -10.66 1.20
CA GLY A 48 -5.34 -11.71 0.92
C GLY A 48 -4.18 -11.79 1.94
N ASN A 49 -4.28 -11.15 3.10
CA ASN A 49 -3.27 -11.25 4.15
C ASN A 49 -3.20 -12.67 4.75
N THR A 50 -1.99 -13.15 5.00
CA THR A 50 -1.74 -14.46 5.60
C THR A 50 -1.75 -14.42 7.13
N ASN A 51 -1.63 -13.22 7.69
CA ASN A 51 -1.57 -12.98 9.13
C ASN A 51 -1.95 -11.53 9.45
N GLU A 52 -2.01 -11.21 10.74
CA GLU A 52 -2.41 -9.87 11.24
C GLU A 52 -1.22 -9.02 11.71
N LYS A 53 0.04 -9.43 11.45
CA LYS A 53 1.22 -8.68 11.91
C LYS A 53 1.33 -7.32 11.24
N PHE A 54 0.72 -7.13 10.06
CA PHE A 54 0.67 -5.84 9.36
C PHE A 54 0.13 -4.72 10.25
N ARG A 55 -0.78 -5.01 11.18
CA ARG A 55 -1.37 -4.02 12.11
C ARG A 55 -0.35 -3.37 13.05
N LYS A 56 0.79 -4.03 13.27
CA LYS A 56 1.88 -3.51 14.11
C LYS A 56 2.84 -2.61 13.33
N ILE A 57 2.74 -2.59 12.01
CA ILE A 57 3.61 -1.78 11.16
C ILE A 57 3.22 -0.31 11.29
N VAL A 58 4.18 0.51 11.68
CA VAL A 58 4.05 1.95 11.79
C VAL A 58 5.22 2.58 11.05
N LEU A 59 4.92 3.36 10.02
CA LEU A 59 5.91 4.00 9.16
C LEU A 59 5.83 5.53 9.30
N ARG A 60 6.89 6.20 8.85
CA ARG A 60 6.93 7.65 8.66
C ARG A 60 7.12 7.96 7.18
N SER A 61 6.81 9.20 6.79
CA SER A 61 7.10 9.68 5.44
C SER A 61 8.56 9.40 5.08
N GLY A 62 8.76 8.83 3.90
CA GLY A 62 10.07 8.46 3.38
C GLY A 62 10.65 7.11 3.80
N ILE A 63 10.02 6.38 4.73
CA ILE A 63 10.49 5.07 5.20
C ILE A 63 9.62 3.95 4.63
N GLY A 64 10.26 2.95 4.01
CA GLY A 64 9.63 1.85 3.29
C GLY A 64 8.84 2.32 2.07
N ILE A 65 8.23 1.37 1.35
CA ILE A 65 7.48 1.65 0.12
C ILE A 65 6.37 2.69 0.36
N ALA A 66 5.58 2.52 1.43
CA ALA A 66 4.47 3.43 1.70
C ALA A 66 4.96 4.85 2.04
N GLY A 67 6.01 4.96 2.86
CA GLY A 67 6.61 6.26 3.17
C GLY A 67 7.20 6.94 1.95
N LEU A 68 7.88 6.20 1.06
CA LEU A 68 8.41 6.72 -0.19
C LEU A 68 7.31 7.31 -1.07
N VAL A 69 6.24 6.54 -1.33
CA VAL A 69 5.13 6.97 -2.20
C VAL A 69 4.40 8.18 -1.60
N VAL A 70 4.22 8.23 -0.28
CA VAL A 70 3.67 9.42 0.40
C VAL A 70 4.56 10.64 0.20
N ARG A 71 5.88 10.47 0.31
CA ARG A 71 6.85 11.58 0.16
C ARG A 71 6.94 12.10 -1.27
N THR A 72 6.94 11.21 -2.26
CA THR A 72 7.19 11.57 -3.66
C THR A 72 5.91 11.86 -4.43
N GLY A 73 4.76 11.32 -3.98
CA GLY A 73 3.51 11.34 -4.74
C GLY A 73 3.59 10.58 -6.06
N LYS A 74 4.55 9.66 -6.20
CA LYS A 74 4.77 8.88 -7.42
C LYS A 74 4.58 7.39 -7.16
N PRO A 75 4.07 6.61 -8.14
CA PRO A 75 4.07 5.16 -8.06
C PRO A 75 5.47 4.58 -7.85
N PHE A 76 5.53 3.42 -7.21
CA PHE A 76 6.74 2.63 -7.02
C PHE A 76 6.44 1.17 -7.33
N TRP A 77 7.28 0.48 -8.09
CA TRP A 77 7.22 -0.97 -8.20
C TRP A 77 8.60 -1.59 -8.23
N ASP A 78 8.66 -2.81 -7.69
CA ASP A 78 9.85 -3.65 -7.75
C ASP A 78 9.43 -5.12 -7.83
N ASN A 79 10.21 -5.89 -8.58
CA ASN A 79 10.06 -7.32 -8.80
C ASN A 79 11.02 -8.18 -7.97
N ASN A 80 11.85 -7.57 -7.13
CA ASN A 80 12.81 -8.28 -6.30
C ASN A 80 12.87 -7.68 -4.89
N LEU A 81 11.79 -7.74 -4.11
CA LEU A 81 11.76 -7.12 -2.78
C LEU A 81 12.69 -7.79 -1.75
N ASP A 82 13.15 -9.01 -2.00
CA ASP A 82 14.03 -9.76 -1.10
C ASP A 82 15.42 -9.13 -0.91
N HIS A 83 15.82 -8.23 -1.81
CA HIS A 83 17.11 -7.54 -1.68
C HIS A 83 17.12 -6.49 -0.57
N TYR A 84 15.95 -5.95 -0.18
CA TYR A 84 15.84 -4.93 0.86
C TYR A 84 16.00 -5.54 2.26
N GLN A 85 17.14 -5.26 2.90
CA GLN A 85 17.45 -5.70 4.26
C GLN A 85 16.93 -4.71 5.30
N TYR A 86 16.80 -5.13 6.56
CA TYR A 86 16.25 -4.30 7.65
C TYR A 86 16.93 -2.92 7.81
N SER A 87 18.21 -2.82 7.48
CA SER A 87 18.99 -1.56 7.54
C SER A 87 18.74 -0.61 6.36
N ASP A 88 18.02 -1.05 5.32
CA ASP A 88 17.70 -0.24 4.15
C ASP A 88 16.52 0.68 4.45
N GLU A 89 16.56 1.94 4.00
CA GLU A 89 15.42 2.86 4.06
C GLU A 89 14.21 2.34 3.29
N MET A 90 14.44 1.52 2.25
CA MET A 90 13.43 0.84 1.46
C MET A 90 12.93 -0.47 2.09
N TYR A 91 13.49 -0.89 3.24
CA TYR A 91 12.96 -2.02 3.98
C TYR A 91 11.48 -1.82 4.24
N THR A 92 10.68 -2.76 3.76
CA THR A 92 9.22 -2.67 3.84
C THR A 92 8.73 -3.84 4.70
N PRO A 93 8.38 -3.58 5.98
CA PRO A 93 7.93 -4.63 6.89
C PRO A 93 6.71 -5.39 6.36
N ILE A 94 5.91 -4.78 5.49
CA ILE A 94 4.73 -5.41 4.88
C ILE A 94 5.12 -6.55 3.93
N ALA A 95 6.12 -6.33 3.06
CA ALA A 95 6.57 -7.37 2.14
C ALA A 95 7.21 -8.51 2.91
N LYS A 96 7.96 -8.23 3.97
CA LYS A 96 8.52 -9.29 4.81
C LYS A 96 7.45 -10.05 5.59
N SER A 97 6.46 -9.34 6.14
CA SER A 97 5.34 -9.94 6.89
C SER A 97 4.47 -10.84 6.02
N GLU A 98 4.26 -10.45 4.77
CA GLU A 98 3.40 -11.16 3.82
C GLU A 98 4.17 -12.00 2.82
N SER A 99 5.50 -12.12 2.96
CA SER A 99 6.40 -12.83 2.04
C SER A 99 6.21 -12.41 0.57
N LEU A 100 6.07 -11.11 0.30
CA LEU A 100 5.94 -10.58 -1.05
C LEU A 100 7.31 -10.50 -1.74
N GLN A 101 7.40 -11.03 -2.95
CA GLN A 101 8.57 -10.94 -3.82
C GLN A 101 8.52 -9.76 -4.77
N SER A 102 7.31 -9.40 -5.21
CA SER A 102 7.09 -8.26 -6.09
C SER A 102 5.91 -7.45 -5.59
N ALA A 103 6.01 -6.12 -5.70
CA ALA A 103 4.92 -5.23 -5.31
C ALA A 103 4.92 -3.95 -6.13
N ILE A 104 3.72 -3.45 -6.37
CA ILE A 104 3.42 -2.14 -6.94
C ILE A 104 2.66 -1.34 -5.89
N ALA A 105 2.99 -0.06 -5.77
CA ALA A 105 2.32 0.88 -4.89
C ALA A 105 2.01 2.18 -5.65
N VAL A 106 0.79 2.69 -5.48
CA VAL A 106 0.31 3.94 -6.10
C VAL A 106 -0.20 4.91 -5.04
N PRO A 107 -0.02 6.23 -5.23
CA PRO A 107 -0.47 7.22 -4.27
C PRO A 107 -1.99 7.37 -4.30
N ILE A 108 -2.60 7.46 -3.12
CA ILE A 108 -4.01 7.86 -2.97
C ILE A 108 -4.03 9.37 -2.77
N ILE A 109 -4.53 10.11 -3.76
CA ILE A 109 -4.55 11.58 -3.74
C ILE A 109 -5.94 12.06 -3.37
N SER A 110 -6.03 12.97 -2.39
CA SER A 110 -7.29 13.62 -2.04
C SER A 110 -7.78 14.49 -3.21
N PRO A 111 -9.01 14.27 -3.72
CA PRO A 111 -9.56 15.11 -4.79
C PRO A 111 -9.66 16.59 -4.40
N LEU A 112 -9.91 16.85 -3.10
CA LEU A 112 -10.12 18.19 -2.52
C LEU A 112 -8.80 18.93 -2.28
N THR A 113 -7.83 18.28 -1.63
CA THR A 113 -6.59 18.96 -1.20
C THR A 113 -5.45 18.78 -2.19
N LYS A 114 -5.57 17.85 -3.15
CA LYS A 114 -4.50 17.39 -4.06
C LYS A 114 -3.26 16.85 -3.35
N LEU A 115 -3.35 16.59 -2.04
CA LEU A 115 -2.28 15.99 -1.25
C LEU A 115 -2.42 14.46 -1.22
N VAL A 116 -1.27 13.78 -1.10
CA VAL A 116 -1.23 12.33 -0.89
C VAL A 116 -1.75 12.01 0.51
N ARG A 117 -2.75 11.14 0.59
CA ARG A 117 -3.40 10.71 1.84
C ARG A 117 -3.00 9.32 2.28
N GLY A 118 -2.44 8.54 1.37
CA GLY A 118 -2.10 7.16 1.60
C GLY A 118 -1.55 6.49 0.36
N VAL A 119 -1.49 5.18 0.41
CA VAL A 119 -0.89 4.32 -0.60
C VAL A 119 -1.76 3.09 -0.77
N LEU A 120 -2.08 2.74 -2.01
CA LEU A 120 -2.62 1.44 -2.39
C LEU A 120 -1.46 0.58 -2.90
N LEU A 121 -1.25 -0.58 -2.28
CA LEU A 121 -0.22 -1.55 -2.66
C LEU A 121 -0.87 -2.87 -3.05
N ALA A 122 -0.32 -3.51 -4.08
CA ALA A 122 -0.61 -4.89 -4.40
C ALA A 122 0.68 -5.66 -4.71
N GLY A 123 0.71 -6.96 -4.42
CA GLY A 123 1.91 -7.75 -4.62
C GLY A 123 1.68 -9.25 -4.77
N TYR A 124 2.75 -9.94 -5.15
CA TYR A 124 2.80 -11.39 -5.34
C TYR A 124 3.82 -12.02 -4.39
N ARG A 125 3.53 -13.22 -3.90
CA ARG A 125 4.40 -13.97 -2.98
C ARG A 125 5.41 -14.82 -3.72
N PHE A 126 4.95 -15.73 -4.58
CA PHE A 126 5.79 -16.65 -5.33
C PHE A 126 5.00 -17.17 -6.52
N ASP A 127 5.28 -16.69 -7.73
CA ASP A 127 4.58 -17.16 -8.93
C ASP A 127 5.25 -16.80 -10.27
N ASN A 128 6.51 -16.36 -10.29
CA ASN A 128 7.16 -15.72 -11.45
C ASN A 128 6.39 -14.50 -12.03
N LYS A 129 5.29 -14.10 -11.40
CA LYS A 129 4.49 -12.94 -11.76
C LYS A 129 5.24 -11.67 -11.41
N LYS A 130 5.26 -10.75 -12.37
CA LYS A 130 5.93 -9.47 -12.25
C LYS A 130 4.93 -8.34 -12.28
N VAL A 131 5.18 -7.36 -11.43
CA VAL A 131 4.54 -6.06 -11.50
C VAL A 131 5.22 -5.19 -12.54
N SER A 132 4.45 -4.29 -13.13
CA SER A 132 4.94 -3.34 -14.12
C SER A 132 4.21 -2.00 -13.99
N GLU A 133 4.58 -1.05 -14.83
CA GLU A 133 3.82 0.20 -14.98
C GLU A 133 2.34 -0.07 -15.31
N GLN A 134 2.03 -1.10 -16.11
CA GLN A 134 0.64 -1.45 -16.40
C GLN A 134 -0.11 -1.84 -15.13
N SER A 135 0.54 -2.54 -14.19
CA SER A 135 -0.04 -2.84 -12.88
C SER A 135 -0.35 -1.56 -12.10
N ALA A 136 0.52 -0.54 -12.18
CA ALA A 136 0.30 0.76 -11.56
C ALA A 136 -0.94 1.47 -12.13
N LEU A 137 -1.06 1.46 -13.46
CA LEU A 137 -2.22 2.03 -14.17
C LEU A 137 -3.51 1.32 -13.78
N THR A 138 -3.50 -0.02 -13.73
CA THR A 138 -4.65 -0.81 -13.28
C THR A 138 -5.07 -0.42 -11.87
N LEU A 139 -4.14 -0.39 -10.89
CA LEU A 139 -4.49 0.00 -9.52
C LEU A 139 -5.04 1.43 -9.43
N SER A 140 -4.48 2.35 -10.23
CA SER A 140 -4.92 3.76 -10.23
C SER A 140 -6.36 3.94 -10.73
N GLN A 141 -6.91 2.99 -11.50
CA GLN A 141 -8.31 3.03 -11.96
C GLN A 141 -9.32 2.70 -10.86
N TYR A 142 -8.88 2.16 -9.72
CA TYR A 142 -9.73 1.83 -8.59
C TYR A 142 -9.87 2.97 -7.57
N LEU A 143 -9.13 4.07 -7.75
CA LEU A 143 -9.08 5.25 -6.87
C LEU A 143 -9.81 6.43 -7.48
#